data_AF-A0A9D5RYU5-F1
#
_entry.id   AF-A0A9D5RYU5-F1
#
_cell.length_a   1.000
_cell.length_b   1.000
_cell.length_c   1.000
_cell.angle_alpha   90.00
_cell.angle_beta   90.00
_cell.angle_gamma   90.00
#
_symmetry.space_group_name_H-M   'P 1'
#
loop_
_entity.id
_entity.type
_entity.pdbx_description
1 polymer ?
#
loop_
_entity_poly.entity_id
_entity_poly.type
_entity_poly.pdbx_seq_one_letter_code
_entity_poly.pdbx_strand_id
1 'polypeptide(L)'
;MRTIAEFFSSCVEQTPTWLANYKQGDKPTFEEIFNAGRIVYYPGSGYDGQAIKTFNIAHYAHTFFYVDYLVEKDSIINALTEENALKGYRNIGVIEYQEKEMSPKGWKPHYHPTPRDIEAMKDFVDPSGSYCLVFVFEREEQYGDEHGCDRFAVIALKADAIATYDALFANNNKVPDILILQDHGFGCNYNIFGGGGALNMIADAVKQYPPYVMVADNTYPWDGYIKIPNLHHALGSHMRWLYKRNIDIE
;
A
#
# COMPACT_ATOMS: atom_id res chain seq x y z
N MET A 1 16.67 -16.62 -13.06
CA MET A 1 16.46 -15.26 -12.53
C MET A 1 15.84 -15.42 -11.15
N ARG A 2 16.09 -14.49 -10.22
CA ARG A 2 15.54 -14.53 -8.84
C ARG A 2 14.13 -13.92 -8.86
N THR A 3 13.19 -14.36 -8.03
CA THR A 3 11.90 -13.68 -7.85
C THR A 3 12.07 -12.39 -7.04
N ILE A 4 11.07 -11.49 -7.05
CA ILE A 4 11.07 -10.31 -6.18
C ILE A 4 11.03 -10.72 -4.70
N ALA A 5 10.22 -11.72 -4.35
CA ALA A 5 10.14 -12.22 -2.97
C ALA A 5 11.50 -12.78 -2.51
N GLU A 6 12.12 -13.61 -3.36
CA GLU A 6 13.48 -14.05 -3.10
C GLU A 6 14.40 -12.84 -2.94
N PHE A 7 14.39 -11.82 -3.82
CA PHE A 7 15.25 -10.64 -3.70
C PHE A 7 15.26 -10.03 -2.29
N PHE A 8 14.08 -9.93 -1.66
CA PHE A 8 13.92 -9.35 -0.34
C PHE A 8 14.16 -10.32 0.83
N SER A 9 14.31 -11.62 0.60
CA SER A 9 14.49 -12.62 1.67
C SER A 9 15.78 -12.46 2.50
N SER A 10 16.74 -11.65 2.02
CA SER A 10 17.95 -11.28 2.78
C SER A 10 17.78 -10.04 3.66
N CYS A 11 16.62 -9.39 3.59
CA CYS A 11 16.32 -8.14 4.27
C CYS A 11 15.04 -8.30 5.10
N VAL A 12 14.96 -9.34 5.94
CA VAL A 12 13.78 -9.63 6.76
C VAL A 12 13.52 -8.52 7.80
N GLU A 13 12.26 -8.18 8.01
CA GLU A 13 11.78 -7.36 9.12
C GLU A 13 11.28 -8.26 10.25
N GLN A 14 11.52 -7.85 11.50
CA GLN A 14 10.93 -8.51 12.66
C GLN A 14 9.47 -8.06 12.81
N THR A 15 8.57 -8.99 13.14
CA THR A 15 7.16 -8.66 13.38
C THR A 15 7.02 -7.52 14.38
N PRO A 16 6.35 -6.40 14.03
CA PRO A 16 6.21 -5.27 14.92
C PRO A 16 5.52 -5.62 16.25
N THR A 17 5.94 -4.99 17.33
CA THR A 17 5.49 -5.33 18.71
C THR A 17 3.98 -5.27 18.90
N TRP A 18 3.30 -4.27 18.33
CA TRP A 18 1.83 -4.16 18.44
C TRP A 18 1.14 -5.35 17.77
N LEU A 19 1.69 -5.81 16.65
CA LEU A 19 1.14 -6.89 15.84
C LEU A 19 1.42 -8.25 16.46
N ALA A 20 2.64 -8.46 16.95
CA ALA A 20 3.05 -9.66 17.69
C ALA A 20 2.19 -9.88 18.96
N ASN A 21 1.80 -8.80 19.62
CA ASN A 21 1.01 -8.87 20.87
C ASN A 21 -0.49 -8.66 20.66
N TYR A 22 -0.95 -8.42 19.44
CA TYR A 22 -2.35 -8.14 19.14
C TYR A 22 -3.27 -9.24 19.66
N LYS A 23 -4.36 -8.83 20.31
CA LYS A 23 -5.49 -9.65 20.72
C LYS A 23 -6.77 -9.08 20.13
N GLN A 24 -7.72 -9.96 19.83
CA GLN A 24 -9.02 -9.55 19.31
C GLN A 24 -9.67 -8.52 20.24
N GLY A 25 -10.07 -7.38 19.66
CA GLY A 25 -10.66 -6.25 20.39
C GLY A 25 -9.64 -5.17 20.81
N ASP A 26 -8.34 -5.42 20.68
CA ASP A 26 -7.34 -4.37 20.85
C ASP A 26 -7.53 -3.27 19.79
N LYS A 27 -7.33 -2.01 20.21
CA LYS A 27 -7.31 -0.84 19.34
C LYS A 27 -6.01 -0.07 19.55
N PRO A 28 -4.87 -0.53 18.98
CA PRO A 28 -3.67 0.31 18.90
C PRO A 28 -4.02 1.65 18.24
N THR A 29 -3.23 2.68 18.47
CA THR A 29 -3.40 3.95 17.75
C THR A 29 -2.98 3.79 16.29
N PHE A 30 -3.55 4.60 15.39
CA PHE A 30 -3.14 4.59 13.99
C PHE A 30 -1.65 4.95 13.85
N GLU A 31 -1.16 5.88 14.69
CA GLU A 31 0.25 6.28 14.74
C GLU A 31 1.16 5.11 15.13
N GLU A 32 0.78 4.29 16.11
CA GLU A 32 1.52 3.08 16.49
C GLU A 32 1.62 2.10 15.31
N ILE A 33 0.52 1.86 14.58
CA ILE A 33 0.52 0.98 13.40
C ILE A 33 1.39 1.57 12.29
N PHE A 34 1.17 2.85 11.96
CA PHE A 34 1.84 3.54 10.86
C PHE A 34 3.36 3.62 11.08
N ASN A 35 3.82 3.74 12.32
CA ASN A 35 5.24 3.86 12.63
C ASN A 35 5.95 2.53 12.94
N ALA A 36 5.22 1.40 12.96
CA ALA A 36 5.72 0.16 13.52
C ALA A 36 6.78 -0.59 12.71
N GLY A 37 6.86 -0.33 11.40
CA GLY A 37 7.72 -1.08 10.49
C GLY A 37 7.54 -0.64 9.05
N ARG A 38 7.91 -1.53 8.14
CA ARG A 38 7.89 -1.27 6.70
C ARG A 38 6.49 -1.32 6.13
N ILE A 39 6.24 -0.38 5.22
CA ILE A 39 4.94 -0.18 4.59
C ILE A 39 5.03 -0.47 3.10
N VAL A 40 4.04 -1.22 2.62
CA VAL A 40 3.72 -1.30 1.19
C VAL A 40 2.48 -0.45 0.93
N TYR A 41 2.60 0.56 0.05
CA TYR A 41 1.47 1.42 -0.34
C TYR A 41 1.01 1.08 -1.76
N TYR A 42 -0.27 0.73 -1.89
CA TYR A 42 -0.89 0.34 -3.14
C TYR A 42 -2.08 1.26 -3.48
N PRO A 43 -1.86 2.31 -4.29
CA PRO A 43 -2.93 3.17 -4.79
C PRO A 43 -3.73 2.46 -5.89
N GLY A 44 -5.06 2.57 -5.84
CA GLY A 44 -5.97 1.90 -6.79
C GLY A 44 -5.84 0.38 -6.73
N SER A 45 -5.78 -0.18 -5.52
CA SER A 45 -5.43 -1.58 -5.32
C SER A 45 -6.52 -2.57 -5.71
N GLY A 46 -7.79 -2.15 -5.74
CA GLY A 46 -8.93 -3.05 -5.74
C GLY A 46 -8.76 -4.18 -4.71
N TYR A 47 -8.85 -5.42 -5.19
CA TYR A 47 -8.65 -6.65 -4.41
C TYR A 47 -7.32 -7.38 -4.73
N ASP A 48 -6.33 -6.71 -5.32
CA ASP A 48 -5.11 -7.38 -5.81
C ASP A 48 -4.17 -7.81 -4.65
N GLY A 49 -4.21 -9.10 -4.29
CA GLY A 49 -3.37 -9.68 -3.24
C GLY A 49 -1.89 -9.88 -3.58
N GLN A 50 -1.41 -9.49 -4.77
CA GLN A 50 -0.03 -9.75 -5.21
C GLN A 50 1.01 -9.06 -4.34
N ALA A 51 0.73 -7.83 -3.86
CA ALA A 51 1.64 -7.10 -2.98
C ALA A 51 1.86 -7.86 -1.66
N ILE A 52 0.76 -8.31 -1.02
CA ILE A 52 0.81 -9.16 0.17
C ILE A 52 1.64 -10.40 -0.12
N LYS A 53 1.25 -11.20 -1.14
CA LYS A 53 1.97 -12.43 -1.50
C LYS A 53 3.48 -12.23 -1.68
N THR A 54 3.88 -11.12 -2.30
CA THR A 54 5.29 -10.89 -2.65
C THR A 54 6.12 -10.48 -1.45
N PHE A 55 5.63 -9.53 -0.63
CA PHE A 55 6.44 -8.97 0.46
C PHE A 55 6.21 -9.67 1.80
N ASN A 56 5.07 -10.34 1.99
CA ASN A 56 4.82 -11.16 3.17
C ASN A 56 5.62 -12.47 3.14
N ILE A 57 5.66 -13.19 2.00
CA ILE A 57 6.50 -14.41 1.86
C ILE A 57 7.99 -14.09 2.07
N ALA A 58 8.43 -12.90 1.67
CA ALA A 58 9.80 -12.45 1.87
C ALA A 58 10.11 -12.01 3.31
N HIS A 59 9.11 -12.00 4.20
CA HIS A 59 9.17 -11.37 5.52
C HIS A 59 9.67 -9.92 5.46
N TYR A 60 9.37 -9.21 4.37
CA TYR A 60 9.93 -7.89 4.12
C TYR A 60 9.10 -6.78 4.75
N ALA A 61 7.78 -6.90 4.76
CA ALA A 61 6.86 -5.90 5.30
C ALA A 61 5.66 -6.56 5.97
N HIS A 62 5.14 -5.89 7.00
CA HIS A 62 4.00 -6.36 7.79
C HIS A 62 2.75 -5.47 7.67
N THR A 63 2.85 -4.30 7.06
CA THR A 63 1.74 -3.36 6.92
C THR A 63 1.49 -3.01 5.44
N PHE A 64 0.28 -3.28 4.96
CA PHE A 64 -0.10 -3.10 3.57
C PHE A 64 -1.27 -2.13 3.45
N PHE A 65 -1.03 -0.96 2.86
CA PHE A 65 -2.08 0.02 2.57
C PHE A 65 -2.69 -0.24 1.19
N TYR A 66 -3.99 -0.52 1.19
CA TYR A 66 -4.83 -0.75 0.03
C TYR A 66 -5.81 0.42 -0.06
N VAL A 67 -5.62 1.32 -1.03
CA VAL A 67 -6.40 2.57 -1.10
C VAL A 67 -7.14 2.65 -2.42
N ASP A 68 -8.46 2.56 -2.38
CA ASP A 68 -9.29 2.52 -3.57
C ASP A 68 -10.70 3.05 -3.25
N TYR A 69 -11.06 4.21 -3.83
CA TYR A 69 -12.36 4.85 -3.59
C TYR A 69 -13.55 4.13 -4.25
N LEU A 70 -13.32 3.09 -5.08
CA LEU A 70 -14.38 2.28 -5.68
C LEU A 70 -14.69 1.01 -4.87
N VAL A 71 -13.91 0.70 -3.84
CA VAL A 71 -14.08 -0.51 -3.03
C VAL A 71 -15.01 -0.23 -1.85
N GLU A 72 -16.22 -0.79 -1.90
CA GLU A 72 -17.21 -0.63 -0.84
C GLU A 72 -16.87 -1.39 0.45
N LYS A 73 -17.29 -0.82 1.60
CA LYS A 73 -16.94 -1.31 2.94
C LYS A 73 -17.34 -2.77 3.17
N ASP A 74 -18.60 -3.10 2.90
CA ASP A 74 -19.10 -4.46 3.12
C ASP A 74 -18.42 -5.46 2.18
N SER A 75 -18.10 -5.03 0.96
CA SER A 75 -17.42 -5.87 -0.04
C SER A 75 -15.99 -6.20 0.39
N ILE A 76 -15.22 -5.25 0.93
CA ILE A 76 -13.87 -5.53 1.41
C ILE A 76 -13.86 -6.33 2.71
N ILE A 77 -14.84 -6.12 3.61
CA ILE A 77 -15.01 -6.94 4.80
C ILE A 77 -15.22 -8.39 4.37
N ASN A 78 -16.22 -8.66 3.53
CA ASN A 78 -16.49 -10.01 3.05
C ASN A 78 -15.25 -10.63 2.38
N ALA A 79 -14.61 -9.90 1.47
CA ALA A 79 -13.43 -10.38 0.74
C ALA A 79 -12.22 -10.71 1.64
N LEU A 80 -12.11 -10.14 2.84
CA LEU A 80 -10.97 -10.31 3.75
C LEU A 80 -11.31 -11.11 5.02
N THR A 81 -12.58 -11.39 5.30
CA THR A 81 -13.02 -12.17 6.47
C THR A 81 -13.63 -13.53 6.11
N GLU A 82 -13.93 -13.78 4.84
CA GLU A 82 -14.36 -15.09 4.38
C GLU A 82 -13.32 -16.18 4.65
N GLU A 83 -13.78 -17.41 4.85
CA GLU A 83 -12.90 -18.56 5.05
C GLU A 83 -11.98 -18.73 3.83
N ASN A 84 -10.67 -18.85 4.06
CA ASN A 84 -9.66 -18.91 3.01
C ASN A 84 -9.54 -17.67 2.10
N ALA A 85 -10.05 -16.49 2.53
CA ALA A 85 -9.85 -15.21 1.84
C ALA A 85 -8.36 -14.97 1.48
N LEU A 86 -7.47 -15.29 2.42
CA LEU A 86 -6.03 -15.37 2.21
C LEU A 86 -5.57 -16.76 2.61
N LYS A 87 -5.16 -17.57 1.63
CA LYS A 87 -4.77 -18.96 1.86
C LYS A 87 -3.71 -19.07 2.98
N GLY A 88 -4.04 -19.83 4.02
CA GLY A 88 -3.16 -20.10 5.17
C GLY A 88 -3.04 -18.99 6.18
N TYR A 89 -3.95 -18.01 6.11
CA TYR A 89 -4.09 -16.94 7.08
C TYR A 89 -5.54 -16.81 7.53
N ARG A 90 -5.74 -16.68 8.83
CA ARG A 90 -7.04 -16.32 9.42
C ARG A 90 -7.06 -14.86 9.81
N ASN A 91 -8.18 -14.18 9.60
CA ASN A 91 -8.40 -12.87 10.19
C ASN A 91 -8.63 -13.03 11.71
N ILE A 92 -7.90 -12.29 12.53
CA ILE A 92 -8.02 -12.30 14.00
C ILE A 92 -8.54 -10.97 14.57
N GLY A 93 -8.86 -10.01 13.71
CA GLY A 93 -9.36 -8.71 14.11
C GLY A 93 -9.62 -7.76 12.95
N VAL A 94 -10.60 -6.89 13.15
CA VAL A 94 -10.91 -5.74 12.27
C VAL A 94 -11.04 -4.50 13.15
N ILE A 95 -10.26 -3.47 12.87
CA ILE A 95 -10.23 -2.21 13.61
C ILE A 95 -10.65 -1.09 12.66
N GLU A 96 -11.55 -0.22 13.11
CA GLU A 96 -11.99 0.95 12.33
C GLU A 96 -11.41 2.25 12.90
N TYR A 97 -10.90 3.09 12.00
CA TYR A 97 -10.39 4.43 12.29
C TYR A 97 -11.14 5.50 11.51
N GLN A 98 -11.24 6.67 12.14
CA GLN A 98 -11.74 7.90 11.53
C GLN A 98 -10.57 8.70 10.93
N GLU A 99 -10.87 9.56 9.96
CA GLU A 99 -9.89 10.45 9.31
C GLU A 99 -9.05 11.25 10.32
N LYS A 100 -9.71 11.79 11.35
CA LYS A 100 -9.06 12.55 12.44
C LYS A 100 -8.05 11.73 13.27
N GLU A 101 -8.18 10.41 13.28
CA GLU A 101 -7.23 9.50 13.94
C GLU A 101 -6.02 9.24 13.04
N MET A 102 -6.19 9.29 11.72
CA MET A 102 -5.11 9.09 10.74
C MET A 102 -4.28 10.35 10.52
N SER A 103 -4.92 11.52 10.50
CA SER A 103 -4.28 12.82 10.27
C SER A 103 -4.62 13.80 11.41
N PRO A 104 -4.18 13.54 12.65
CA PRO A 104 -4.58 14.32 13.83
C PRO A 104 -4.10 15.78 13.80
N LYS A 105 -3.08 16.09 13.00
CA LYS A 105 -2.54 17.46 12.80
C LYS A 105 -3.19 18.20 11.63
N GLY A 106 -4.18 17.58 10.98
CA GLY A 106 -4.77 18.04 9.72
C GLY A 106 -3.87 17.77 8.52
N TRP A 107 -4.47 17.76 7.33
CA TRP A 107 -3.77 17.58 6.06
C TRP A 107 -3.41 18.93 5.43
N LYS A 108 -2.16 19.09 5.01
CA LYS A 108 -1.73 20.19 4.14
C LYS A 108 -1.39 19.62 2.77
N PRO A 109 -2.14 19.99 1.71
CA PRO A 109 -1.90 19.44 0.38
C PRO A 109 -0.61 20.00 -0.23
N HIS A 110 0.18 19.13 -0.84
CA HIS A 110 1.36 19.46 -1.66
C HIS A 110 1.05 19.38 -3.16
N TYR A 111 -0.07 18.78 -3.53
CA TYR A 111 -0.59 18.77 -4.88
C TYR A 111 -1.88 19.60 -4.98
N HIS A 112 -1.95 20.43 -6.02
CA HIS A 112 -3.13 21.22 -6.34
C HIS A 112 -3.73 20.70 -7.65
N PRO A 113 -4.90 20.05 -7.61
CA PRO A 113 -5.56 19.53 -8.80
C PRO A 113 -5.78 20.63 -9.84
N THR A 114 -5.48 20.33 -11.10
CA THR A 114 -5.79 21.22 -12.22
C THR A 114 -7.30 21.25 -12.47
N PRO A 115 -7.83 22.22 -13.26
CA PRO A 115 -9.23 22.21 -13.66
C PRO A 115 -9.67 20.90 -14.34
N ARG A 116 -8.76 20.24 -15.06
CA ARG A 116 -9.01 18.93 -15.69
C ARG A 116 -9.16 17.84 -14.64
N ASP A 117 -8.29 17.82 -13.64
CA ASP A 117 -8.35 16.85 -12.53
C ASP A 117 -9.67 17.02 -11.78
N ILE A 118 -10.05 18.26 -11.44
CA ILE A 118 -11.30 18.57 -10.75
C ILE A 118 -12.52 18.08 -11.55
N GLU A 119 -12.50 18.25 -12.87
CA GLU A 119 -13.60 17.74 -13.71
C GLU A 119 -13.67 16.21 -13.66
N ALA A 120 -12.53 15.53 -13.82
CA ALA A 120 -12.48 14.07 -13.74
C ALA A 120 -12.86 13.54 -12.33
N MET A 121 -12.53 14.26 -11.26
CA MET A 121 -12.91 13.89 -9.90
C MET A 121 -14.43 13.85 -9.71
N LYS A 122 -15.21 14.71 -10.37
CA LYS A 122 -16.67 14.76 -10.19
C LYS A 122 -17.37 13.48 -10.59
N ASP A 123 -16.81 12.75 -11.55
CA ASP A 123 -17.42 11.54 -12.09
C ASP A 123 -17.13 10.30 -11.21
N PHE A 124 -16.12 10.38 -10.34
CA PHE A 124 -15.51 9.18 -9.74
C PHE A 124 -15.22 9.26 -8.25
N VAL A 125 -14.95 10.46 -7.72
CA VAL A 125 -14.62 10.66 -6.32
C VAL A 125 -15.90 10.94 -5.54
N ASP A 126 -16.40 9.91 -4.87
CA ASP A 126 -17.51 10.02 -3.91
C ASP A 126 -16.98 9.84 -2.47
N PRO A 127 -17.01 10.88 -1.62
CA PRO A 127 -16.62 10.74 -0.23
C PRO A 127 -17.64 9.94 0.60
N SER A 128 -18.83 9.63 0.06
CA SER A 128 -19.84 8.88 0.78
C SER A 128 -19.38 7.45 1.08
N GLY A 129 -19.61 7.02 2.34
CA GLY A 129 -19.21 5.69 2.79
C GLY A 129 -17.70 5.48 2.91
N SER A 130 -16.89 6.55 2.97
CA SER A 130 -15.45 6.46 3.25
C SER A 130 -15.18 5.68 4.54
N TYR A 131 -14.14 4.85 4.55
CA TYR A 131 -13.72 4.08 5.72
C TYR A 131 -12.20 3.92 5.77
N CYS A 132 -11.70 3.61 6.96
CA CYS A 132 -10.36 3.04 7.16
C CYS A 132 -10.48 1.82 8.07
N LEU A 133 -10.21 0.64 7.50
CA LEU A 133 -10.27 -0.64 8.21
C LEU A 133 -8.88 -1.28 8.25
N VAL A 134 -8.44 -1.68 9.44
CA VAL A 134 -7.24 -2.50 9.64
C VAL A 134 -7.66 -3.92 9.91
N PHE A 135 -7.34 -4.82 8.98
CA PHE A 135 -7.52 -6.26 9.10
C PHE A 135 -6.21 -6.87 9.62
N VAL A 136 -6.27 -7.59 10.73
CA VAL A 136 -5.10 -8.27 11.30
C VAL A 136 -5.19 -9.76 10.96
N PHE A 137 -4.13 -10.28 10.35
CA PHE A 137 -4.03 -11.69 9.94
C PHE A 137 -2.98 -12.44 10.74
N GLU A 138 -3.26 -13.71 10.99
CA GLU A 138 -2.35 -14.66 11.63
C GLU A 138 -2.24 -15.92 10.78
N ARG A 139 -1.00 -16.39 10.59
CA ARG A 139 -0.71 -17.63 9.88
C ARG A 139 -1.32 -18.81 10.62
N GLU A 140 -1.98 -19.69 9.89
CA GLU A 140 -2.54 -20.91 10.46
C GLU A 140 -1.43 -21.92 10.77
N GLU A 141 -1.60 -22.69 11.86
CA GLU A 141 -0.55 -23.56 12.42
C GLU A 141 -0.04 -24.62 11.43
N GLN A 142 -0.84 -25.03 10.45
CA GLN A 142 -0.42 -26.02 9.46
C GLN A 142 0.54 -25.46 8.38
N TYR A 143 0.77 -24.16 8.33
CA TYR A 143 1.70 -23.52 7.39
C TYR A 143 2.99 -23.12 8.11
N GLY A 144 4.15 -23.52 7.55
CA GLY A 144 5.47 -23.22 8.11
C GLY A 144 6.01 -21.85 7.70
N ASP A 145 7.21 -21.51 8.20
CA ASP A 145 7.88 -20.21 8.03
C ASP A 145 7.97 -19.72 6.58
N GLU A 146 8.10 -20.66 5.64
CA GLU A 146 8.15 -20.44 4.19
C GLU A 146 6.87 -19.82 3.61
N HIS A 147 5.75 -19.87 4.34
CA HIS A 147 4.47 -19.32 3.91
C HIS A 147 4.36 -17.79 4.10
N GLY A 148 5.29 -17.18 4.85
CA GLY A 148 5.37 -15.74 5.09
C GLY A 148 5.39 -15.36 6.56
N CYS A 149 5.13 -14.09 6.89
CA CYS A 149 5.16 -13.64 8.28
C CYS A 149 4.12 -14.37 9.15
N ASP A 150 4.40 -14.56 10.43
CA ASP A 150 3.41 -15.08 11.40
C ASP A 150 2.16 -14.21 11.46
N ARG A 151 2.34 -12.89 11.37
CA ARG A 151 1.26 -11.90 11.35
C ARG A 151 1.58 -10.75 10.40
N PHE A 152 0.54 -10.20 9.81
CA PHE A 152 0.58 -8.95 9.04
C PHE A 152 -0.77 -8.23 9.13
N ALA A 153 -0.81 -6.98 8.68
CA ALA A 153 -2.00 -6.16 8.65
C ALA A 153 -2.26 -5.58 7.26
N VAL A 154 -3.53 -5.61 6.85
CA VAL A 154 -4.02 -4.93 5.65
C VAL A 154 -4.85 -3.73 6.10
N ILE A 155 -4.46 -2.54 5.67
CA ILE A 155 -5.18 -1.30 5.94
C ILE A 155 -5.91 -0.93 4.65
N ALA A 156 -7.21 -1.19 4.62
CA ALA A 156 -8.07 -0.90 3.48
C ALA A 156 -8.75 0.46 3.69
N LEU A 157 -8.69 1.31 2.67
CA LEU A 157 -9.32 2.63 2.67
C LEU A 157 -10.15 2.84 1.41
N LYS A 158 -11.41 3.23 1.60
CA LYS A 158 -12.18 3.93 0.56
C LYS A 158 -11.88 5.41 0.65
N ALA A 159 -10.87 5.84 -0.09
CA ALA A 159 -10.38 7.21 -0.12
C ALA A 159 -9.64 7.51 -1.44
N ASP A 160 -9.44 8.79 -1.73
CA ASP A 160 -8.53 9.23 -2.79
C ASP A 160 -7.09 8.80 -2.45
N ALA A 161 -6.49 7.99 -3.32
CA ALA A 161 -5.15 7.46 -3.09
C ALA A 161 -4.04 8.52 -3.21
N ILE A 162 -4.22 9.54 -4.06
CA ILE A 162 -3.25 10.65 -4.16
C ILE A 162 -3.30 11.50 -2.88
N ALA A 163 -4.50 11.87 -2.43
CA ALA A 163 -4.69 12.62 -1.19
C ALA A 163 -4.23 11.84 0.05
N THR A 164 -4.51 10.53 0.08
CA THR A 164 -4.07 9.65 1.17
C THR A 164 -2.55 9.56 1.23
N TYR A 165 -1.88 9.42 0.09
CA TYR A 165 -0.42 9.43 0.04
C TYR A 165 0.15 10.76 0.56
N ASP A 166 -0.40 11.88 0.12
CA ASP A 166 0.00 13.21 0.55
C ASP A 166 -0.18 13.42 2.08
N ALA A 167 -1.36 13.05 2.59
CA ALA A 167 -1.71 13.20 4.00
C ALA A 167 -0.89 12.29 4.93
N LEU A 168 -0.62 11.05 4.51
CA LEU A 168 0.07 10.08 5.37
C LEU A 168 1.59 10.18 5.27
N PHE A 169 2.15 10.36 4.08
CA PHE A 169 3.60 10.28 3.87
C PHE A 169 4.23 11.67 3.81
N ALA A 170 3.80 12.50 2.85
CA ALA A 170 4.40 13.82 2.63
C ALA A 170 4.26 14.75 3.84
N ASN A 171 3.14 14.69 4.56
CA ASN A 171 2.92 15.49 5.77
C ASN A 171 3.66 14.98 7.02
N ASN A 172 4.16 13.74 7.03
CA ASN A 172 4.79 13.13 8.22
C ASN A 172 6.30 12.86 8.05
N ASN A 173 6.92 13.35 6.97
CA ASN A 173 8.32 13.07 6.62
C ASN A 173 8.65 11.56 6.60
N LYS A 174 7.70 10.75 6.15
CA LYS A 174 7.83 9.31 6.01
C LYS A 174 7.52 8.92 4.57
N VAL A 175 8.15 7.87 4.07
CA VAL A 175 7.83 7.26 2.77
C VAL A 175 7.42 5.81 2.97
N PRO A 176 6.59 5.23 2.09
CA PRO A 176 6.45 3.78 2.05
C PRO A 176 7.76 3.14 1.59
N ASP A 177 8.03 1.93 2.06
CA ASP A 177 9.21 1.15 1.66
C ASP A 177 9.06 0.58 0.25
N ILE A 178 7.83 0.22 -0.10
CA ILE A 178 7.43 -0.12 -1.47
C ILE A 178 6.23 0.74 -1.84
N LEU A 179 6.31 1.42 -2.98
CA LEU A 179 5.15 1.98 -3.66
C LEU A 179 4.79 1.14 -4.89
N ILE A 180 3.54 0.73 -5.00
CA ILE A 180 3.02 0.08 -6.22
C ILE A 180 2.58 1.16 -7.21
N LEU A 181 3.09 1.10 -8.43
CA LEU A 181 2.67 1.97 -9.52
C LEU A 181 1.88 1.15 -10.53
N GLN A 182 0.60 1.45 -10.67
CA GLN A 182 -0.30 0.82 -11.62
C GLN A 182 -1.40 1.79 -12.04
N ASP A 183 -1.42 2.16 -13.32
CA ASP A 183 -2.35 3.18 -13.81
C ASP A 183 -3.55 2.55 -14.51
N HIS A 184 -4.69 2.64 -13.85
CA HIS A 184 -5.96 2.25 -14.44
C HIS A 184 -6.55 3.42 -15.23
N GLY A 185 -5.93 3.84 -16.33
CA GLY A 185 -6.40 4.95 -17.20
C GLY A 185 -7.83 4.81 -17.81
N PHE A 186 -8.60 3.83 -17.34
CA PHE A 186 -10.04 3.60 -17.55
C PHE A 186 -10.82 3.22 -16.27
N GLY A 187 -10.14 3.05 -15.13
CA GLY A 187 -10.67 2.72 -13.81
C GLY A 187 -10.75 3.94 -12.90
N CYS A 188 -11.24 5.05 -13.45
CA CYS A 188 -11.72 6.21 -12.70
C CYS A 188 -10.66 7.15 -12.07
N ASN A 189 -9.37 6.87 -12.22
CA ASN A 189 -8.31 7.76 -11.73
C ASN A 189 -8.33 9.11 -12.45
N TYR A 190 -8.46 10.22 -11.70
CA TYR A 190 -8.40 11.56 -12.27
C TYR A 190 -6.99 11.97 -12.73
N ASN A 191 -5.95 11.33 -12.16
CA ASN A 191 -4.55 11.52 -12.54
C ASN A 191 -3.79 10.19 -12.46
N ILE A 192 -2.64 10.11 -13.13
CA ILE A 192 -1.79 8.91 -13.08
C ILE A 192 -0.94 8.90 -11.80
N PHE A 193 -0.60 7.70 -11.34
CA PHE A 193 0.29 7.44 -10.21
C PHE A 193 1.76 7.33 -10.63
N GLY A 194 2.00 6.90 -11.87
CA GLY A 194 3.35 6.70 -12.43
C GLY A 194 4.16 7.98 -12.65
N GLY A 195 5.25 7.85 -13.42
CA GLY A 195 6.17 8.96 -13.72
C GLY A 195 5.46 10.20 -14.27
N GLY A 196 5.74 11.36 -13.69
CA GLY A 196 5.09 12.63 -14.04
C GLY A 196 3.63 12.77 -13.57
N GLY A 197 3.12 11.80 -12.81
CA GLY A 197 1.80 11.84 -12.18
C GLY A 197 1.73 12.63 -10.89
N ALA A 198 0.53 12.79 -10.34
CA ALA A 198 0.30 13.55 -9.11
C ALA A 198 1.10 13.01 -7.91
N LEU A 199 1.20 11.67 -7.74
CA LEU A 199 2.04 11.09 -6.67
C LEU A 199 3.52 11.43 -6.84
N ASN A 200 4.04 11.39 -8.07
CA ASN A 200 5.42 11.79 -8.36
C ASN A 200 5.61 13.28 -8.02
N MET A 201 4.67 14.14 -8.40
CA MET A 201 4.73 15.57 -8.10
C MET A 201 4.73 15.86 -6.58
N ILE A 202 3.95 15.11 -5.80
CA ILE A 202 3.97 15.20 -4.33
C ILE A 202 5.35 14.82 -3.80
N ALA A 203 5.89 13.67 -4.22
CA ALA A 203 7.23 13.23 -3.81
C ALA A 203 8.31 14.26 -4.18
N ASP A 204 8.22 14.88 -5.34
CA ASP A 204 9.13 15.93 -5.79
C ASP A 204 9.00 17.23 -4.98
N ALA A 205 7.79 17.57 -4.55
CA ALA A 205 7.52 18.77 -3.74
C ALA A 205 8.14 18.67 -2.35
N VAL A 206 8.12 17.48 -1.73
CA VAL A 206 8.70 17.24 -0.40
C VAL A 206 10.10 16.61 -0.42
N LYS A 207 10.62 16.27 -1.60
CA LYS A 207 11.92 15.60 -1.80
C LYS A 207 12.05 14.30 -1.01
N GLN A 208 10.99 13.50 -1.02
CA GLN A 208 10.95 12.22 -0.32
C GLN A 208 10.46 11.13 -1.25
N TYR A 209 11.27 10.10 -1.40
CA TYR A 209 11.08 9.05 -2.39
C TYR A 209 11.13 7.67 -1.72
N PRO A 210 10.18 6.77 -2.00
CA PRO A 210 10.26 5.36 -1.60
C PRO A 210 11.60 4.74 -2.05
N PRO A 211 12.27 3.89 -1.25
CA PRO A 211 13.50 3.26 -1.71
C PRO A 211 13.27 2.33 -2.92
N TYR A 212 12.05 1.77 -3.04
CA TYR A 212 11.64 0.93 -4.15
C TYR A 212 10.26 1.31 -4.68
N VAL A 213 10.09 1.14 -6.00
CA VAL A 213 8.78 1.14 -6.64
C VAL A 213 8.59 -0.18 -7.39
N MET A 214 7.39 -0.75 -7.33
CA MET A 214 7.01 -1.92 -8.12
C MET A 214 6.02 -1.48 -9.20
N VAL A 215 6.45 -1.53 -10.45
CA VAL A 215 5.81 -0.83 -11.57
C VAL A 215 5.16 -1.84 -12.51
N ALA A 216 3.86 -1.65 -12.76
CA ALA A 216 3.08 -2.46 -13.71
C ALA A 216 3.38 -2.12 -15.17
N ASP A 217 3.00 -3.04 -16.08
CA ASP A 217 3.18 -2.92 -17.53
C ASP A 217 2.36 -1.81 -18.21
N ASN A 218 1.41 -1.21 -17.49
CA ASN A 218 0.57 -0.11 -17.97
C ASN A 218 1.02 1.28 -17.47
N THR A 219 2.18 1.38 -16.83
CA THR A 219 2.73 2.65 -16.34
C THR A 219 4.25 2.67 -16.38
N TYR A 220 4.85 3.78 -15.95
CA TYR A 220 6.27 4.03 -15.95
C TYR A 220 6.76 4.38 -14.54
N PRO A 221 8.01 4.02 -14.18
CA PRO A 221 8.60 4.44 -12.91
C PRO A 221 8.69 5.96 -12.84
N TRP A 222 8.81 6.49 -11.62
CA TRP A 222 9.23 7.87 -11.42
C TRP A 222 10.66 8.09 -11.90
N ASP A 223 11.00 9.34 -12.22
CA ASP A 223 12.37 9.72 -12.57
C ASP A 223 13.34 9.34 -11.45
N GLY A 224 14.56 8.95 -11.81
CA GLY A 224 15.59 8.53 -10.86
C GLY A 224 15.44 7.10 -10.32
N TYR A 225 14.49 6.30 -10.82
CA TYR A 225 14.40 4.88 -10.49
C TYR A 225 14.98 3.97 -11.58
N ILE A 226 15.81 3.02 -11.19
CA ILE A 226 16.45 2.07 -12.09
C ILE A 226 15.88 0.68 -11.86
N LYS A 227 15.49 0.01 -12.95
CA LYS A 227 15.00 -1.37 -12.92
C LYS A 227 16.08 -2.29 -12.37
N ILE A 228 15.76 -3.11 -11.38
CA ILE A 228 16.72 -4.09 -10.88
C ILE A 228 16.83 -5.24 -11.91
N PRO A 229 18.02 -5.50 -12.47
CA PRO A 229 18.19 -6.53 -13.49
C PRO A 229 18.06 -7.94 -12.89
N ASN A 230 17.78 -8.92 -13.74
CA ASN A 230 17.76 -10.36 -13.39
C ASN A 230 16.69 -10.78 -12.35
N LEU A 231 15.67 -9.95 -12.13
CA LEU A 231 14.49 -10.31 -11.36
C LEU A 231 13.34 -10.72 -12.29
N HIS A 232 12.67 -11.83 -11.95
CA HIS A 232 11.37 -12.14 -12.53
C HIS A 232 10.35 -11.07 -12.13
N HIS A 233 9.47 -10.70 -13.06
CA HIS A 233 8.31 -9.89 -12.72
C HIS A 233 7.43 -10.67 -11.74
N ALA A 234 6.75 -9.94 -10.87
CA ALA A 234 5.65 -10.54 -10.13
C ALA A 234 4.37 -10.47 -10.97
N LEU A 235 3.53 -11.49 -10.83
CA LEU A 235 2.29 -11.63 -11.58
C LEU A 235 1.10 -11.46 -10.64
N GLY A 236 0.28 -10.45 -10.91
CA GLY A 236 -1.05 -10.23 -10.32
C GLY A 236 -2.06 -9.97 -11.43
N SER A 237 -2.86 -8.91 -11.30
CA SER A 237 -3.67 -8.38 -12.42
C SER A 237 -2.80 -7.86 -13.58
N HIS A 238 -1.57 -7.42 -13.28
CA HIS A 238 -0.56 -6.96 -14.23
C HIS A 238 0.79 -7.64 -13.97
N MET A 239 1.68 -7.63 -14.98
CA MET A 239 3.10 -7.91 -14.75
C MET A 239 3.75 -6.70 -14.10
N ARG A 240 4.50 -6.92 -13.01
CA ARG A 240 5.18 -5.83 -12.29
C ARG A 240 6.67 -6.08 -12.12
N TRP A 241 7.49 -5.04 -12.34
CA TRP A 241 8.94 -5.08 -12.14
C TRP A 241 9.35 -4.19 -10.99
N LEU A 242 10.41 -4.61 -10.29
CA LEU A 242 10.98 -3.85 -9.19
C LEU A 242 12.04 -2.86 -9.70
N TYR A 243 11.93 -1.62 -9.24
CA TYR A 243 12.89 -0.56 -9.46
C TYR A 243 13.40 -0.05 -8.11
N LYS A 244 14.65 0.39 -8.08
CA LYS A 244 15.28 0.99 -6.90
C LYS A 244 15.59 2.45 -7.18
N ARG A 245 15.41 3.32 -6.18
CA ARG A 245 15.83 4.72 -6.26
C ARG A 245 17.34 4.78 -6.47
N ASN A 246 17.77 5.50 -7.50
CA ASN A 246 19.16 5.88 -7.68
C ASN A 246 19.41 7.19 -6.92
N ILE A 247 20.27 7.12 -5.90
CA ILE A 247 20.63 8.28 -5.08
C ILE A 247 21.72 9.15 -5.73
N ASP A 248 22.30 8.70 -6.85
CA ASP A 248 23.37 9.42 -7.56
C ASP A 248 22.85 10.40 -8.64
N ILE A 249 21.53 10.64 -8.72
CA ILE A 249 20.88 11.54 -9.71
C ILE A 249 20.16 12.70 -8.99
N GLU A 250 20.83 13.35 -8.03
CA GLU A 250 20.34 14.61 -7.41
C GLU A 250 21.10 15.83 -7.92
#